data_AF-A0A821HC38-F1
#
_entry.id   AF-A0A821HC38-F1
#
_cell.length_a   1.000
_cell.length_b   1.000
_cell.length_c   1.000
_cell.angle_alpha   90.00
_cell.angle_beta   90.00
_cell.angle_gamma   90.00
#
_symmetry.space_group_name_H-M   'P 1'
#
loop_
_entity.id
_entity.type
_entity.pdbx_description
1 polymer ?
#
loop_
_entity_poly.entity_id
_entity_poly.type
_entity_poly.pdbx_seq_one_letter_code
_entity_poly.pdbx_strand_id
1 'polypeptide(L)'
;NMEIIRTRDFRRIFQNKYVIFMGDSNMRSIYKDFILLLQKNDPINDSDRKAGGNKESICGDILLEGGIYKNLASGIEYEEKRVFMANIFLVKFIFLTRCRNDVTQRIFEEFKKDSEKPDLVVINSTLWDISRYGENGEKDFKINLPLCFDDLRTATTPTTIILWLTALPISAEPSAIVFDEKYRPENKYWRTQFLHINAFSAELAKKKNCEVLDVHYLFRQHPDMRDTDGCHWNSTGHRLITSYIAQTVSLIWHVPYIDRNAVDHKERELHGVCYRLINEENENLVKRTLTGETNDGITNFDLNAYLAEYIPIPNETRNEENSDRIGTIIGKLNETDRRILNLMDYYEKQ
;
A
#
# COMPACT_ATOMS: atom_id res chain seq x y z
N ASN A 1 1.23 12.93 -5.18
CA ASN A 1 0.34 12.85 -4.01
C ASN A 1 0.11 11.40 -3.67
N MET A 2 0.29 11.05 -2.39
CA MET A 2 0.20 9.68 -1.86
C MET A 2 -1.24 9.39 -1.46
N GLU A 3 -1.82 8.27 -1.90
CA GLU A 3 -3.11 7.83 -1.41
C GLU A 3 -2.99 6.51 -0.66
N ILE A 4 -3.52 6.49 0.57
CA ILE A 4 -3.70 5.26 1.32
C ILE A 4 -4.99 4.60 0.84
N ILE A 5 -4.87 3.40 0.27
CA ILE A 5 -6.03 2.64 -0.19
C ILE A 5 -6.84 2.14 1.01
N ARG A 6 -8.17 2.16 0.88
CA ARG A 6 -9.08 1.68 1.92
C ARG A 6 -9.49 0.22 1.68
N THR A 7 -9.87 -0.46 2.76
CA THR A 7 -10.30 -1.86 2.77
C THR A 7 -11.29 -2.21 1.68
N ARG A 8 -12.28 -1.35 1.40
CA ARG A 8 -13.29 -1.63 0.37
C ARG A 8 -12.66 -1.83 -1.02
N ASP A 9 -11.82 -0.89 -1.44
CA ASP A 9 -11.21 -0.91 -2.77
C ASP A 9 -10.08 -1.96 -2.82
N PHE A 10 -9.34 -2.11 -1.72
CA PHE A 10 -8.33 -3.15 -1.56
C PHE A 10 -8.92 -4.57 -1.71
N ARG A 11 -10.05 -4.85 -1.04
CA ARG A 11 -10.77 -6.13 -1.16
C ARG A 11 -11.26 -6.36 -2.58
N ARG A 12 -11.68 -5.32 -3.30
CA ARG A 12 -12.11 -5.43 -4.71
C ARG A 12 -10.95 -5.82 -5.62
N ILE A 13 -9.77 -5.23 -5.42
CA ILE A 13 -8.56 -5.54 -6.20
C ILE A 13 -8.14 -7.00 -5.99
N PHE A 14 -8.18 -7.48 -4.74
CA PHE A 14 -7.65 -8.80 -4.36
C PHE A 14 -8.72 -9.90 -4.22
N GLN A 15 -9.96 -9.63 -4.64
CA GLN A 15 -11.03 -10.63 -4.59
C GLN A 15 -10.72 -11.82 -5.50
N ASN A 16 -10.83 -13.04 -4.95
CA ASN A 16 -10.51 -14.29 -5.64
C ASN A 16 -9.06 -14.35 -6.13
N LYS A 17 -8.12 -13.74 -5.38
CA LYS A 17 -6.70 -13.73 -5.71
C LYS A 17 -5.90 -14.58 -4.72
N TYR A 18 -4.98 -15.36 -5.27
CA TYR A 18 -3.93 -16.03 -4.52
C TYR A 18 -2.66 -15.18 -4.57
N VAL A 19 -2.24 -14.67 -3.42
CA VAL A 19 -1.07 -13.78 -3.28
C VAL A 19 0.00 -14.45 -2.42
N ILE A 20 1.27 -14.34 -2.83
CA ILE A 20 2.42 -14.81 -2.05
C ILE A 20 3.38 -13.65 -1.81
N PHE A 21 3.79 -13.47 -0.56
CA PHE A 21 4.89 -12.59 -0.17
C PHE A 21 6.13 -13.42 0.12
N MET A 22 7.26 -13.05 -0.46
CA MET A 22 8.54 -13.73 -0.24
C MET A 22 9.61 -12.71 0.15
N GLY A 23 10.24 -12.90 1.31
CA GLY A 23 11.35 -12.04 1.70
C GLY A 23 11.64 -12.00 3.18
N ASP A 24 12.22 -10.89 3.61
CA ASP A 24 12.68 -10.70 4.98
C ASP A 24 11.58 -10.23 5.95
N SER A 25 11.99 -9.69 7.11
CA SER A 25 11.12 -9.12 8.13
C SER A 25 10.35 -7.87 7.68
N ASN A 26 10.86 -7.08 6.73
CA ASN A 26 10.10 -5.99 6.13
C ASN A 26 8.99 -6.56 5.24
N MET A 27 9.30 -7.57 4.42
CA MET A 27 8.30 -8.28 3.62
C MET A 27 7.23 -8.96 4.48
N ARG A 28 7.61 -9.54 5.61
CA ARG A 28 6.66 -10.06 6.61
C ARG A 28 5.73 -8.98 7.14
N SER A 29 6.25 -7.78 7.41
CA SER A 29 5.45 -6.67 7.92
C SER A 29 4.50 -6.11 6.87
N ILE A 30 4.92 -6.07 5.60
CA ILE A 30 4.05 -5.75 4.46
C ILE A 30 2.95 -6.80 4.33
N TYR A 31 3.27 -8.09 4.38
CA TYR A 31 2.29 -9.17 4.39
C TYR A 31 1.25 -9.02 5.51
N LYS A 32 1.70 -8.74 6.74
CA LYS A 32 0.78 -8.57 7.88
C LYS A 32 -0.13 -7.34 7.71
N ASP A 33 0.39 -6.23 7.19
CA ASP A 33 -0.44 -5.06 6.88
C ASP A 33 -1.42 -5.36 5.73
N PHE A 34 -0.99 -6.10 4.71
CA PHE A 34 -1.83 -6.54 3.59
C PHE A 34 -3.05 -7.35 4.09
N ILE A 35 -2.83 -8.39 4.90
CA ILE A 35 -3.93 -9.21 5.43
C ILE A 35 -4.82 -8.43 6.40
N LEU A 36 -4.26 -7.46 7.12
CA LEU A 36 -5.03 -6.58 7.99
C LEU A 36 -5.92 -5.64 7.17
N LEU A 37 -5.40 -5.08 6.07
CA LEU A 37 -6.13 -4.18 5.19
C LEU A 37 -7.28 -4.89 4.44
N LEU A 38 -7.16 -6.20 4.18
CA LEU A 38 -8.28 -7.03 3.72
C LEU A 38 -9.44 -7.07 4.73
N GLN A 39 -9.16 -6.85 6.02
CA GLN A 39 -10.13 -6.97 7.12
C GLN A 39 -10.65 -5.59 7.55
N LYS A 40 -9.76 -4.60 7.73
CA LYS A 40 -10.08 -3.29 8.28
C LYS A 40 -9.05 -2.22 7.91
N ASN A 41 -9.41 -0.94 8.06
CA ASN A 41 -8.54 0.18 7.70
C ASN A 41 -7.43 0.47 8.72
N ASP A 42 -7.46 -0.13 9.90
CA ASP A 42 -6.46 0.15 10.93
C ASP A 42 -5.06 -0.31 10.50
N PRO A 43 -3.99 0.45 10.78
CA PRO A 43 -2.62 -0.02 10.60
C PRO A 43 -2.29 -1.12 11.61
N ILE A 44 -1.28 -1.93 11.27
CA ILE A 44 -0.75 -2.94 12.21
C ILE A 44 -0.17 -2.26 13.46
N ASN A 45 -0.42 -2.83 14.64
CA ASN A 45 0.22 -2.36 15.85
C ASN A 45 1.68 -2.85 15.94
N ASP A 46 2.52 -2.13 16.68
CA ASP A 46 3.94 -2.46 16.79
C ASP A 46 4.22 -3.82 17.42
N SER A 47 3.37 -4.28 18.36
CA SER A 47 3.57 -5.57 19.02
C SER A 47 3.42 -6.72 18.03
N ASP A 48 2.43 -6.66 17.14
CA ASP A 48 2.16 -7.67 16.13
C ASP A 48 3.13 -7.58 14.95
N ARG A 49 3.55 -6.36 14.60
CA ARG A 49 4.63 -6.13 13.63
C ARG A 49 5.92 -6.83 14.08
N LYS A 50 6.34 -6.59 15.33
CA LYS A 50 7.58 -7.11 15.92
C LYS A 50 7.50 -8.59 16.35
N ALA A 51 6.32 -9.17 16.46
CA ALA A 51 6.13 -10.53 16.95
C ALA A 51 6.78 -11.64 16.10
N GLY A 52 7.27 -11.35 14.88
CA GLY A 52 8.02 -12.29 14.05
C GLY A 52 7.36 -13.68 13.92
N GLY A 53 8.18 -14.73 13.94
CA GLY A 53 7.74 -16.13 14.05
C GLY A 53 7.49 -16.59 15.50
N ASN A 54 7.39 -15.67 16.47
CA ASN A 54 7.21 -15.99 17.90
C ASN A 54 5.74 -16.20 18.30
N LYS A 55 4.81 -16.08 17.35
CA LYS A 55 3.37 -16.33 17.56
C LYS A 55 2.86 -17.30 16.49
N GLU A 56 1.95 -18.18 16.87
CA GLU A 56 1.22 -19.06 15.95
C GLU A 56 0.35 -18.25 14.99
N SER A 57 -0.33 -17.22 15.49
CA SER A 57 -1.23 -16.37 14.69
C SER A 57 -0.98 -14.88 14.91
N ILE A 58 -1.03 -14.10 13.84
CA ILE A 58 -0.89 -12.65 13.78
C ILE A 58 -1.87 -12.10 12.74
N CYS A 59 -2.71 -11.14 13.12
CA CYS A 59 -3.73 -10.57 12.21
C CYS A 59 -4.65 -11.64 11.57
N GLY A 60 -4.88 -12.77 12.25
CA GLY A 60 -5.75 -13.86 11.78
C GLY A 60 -5.10 -14.85 10.81
N ASP A 61 -3.79 -14.76 10.58
CA ASP A 61 -3.05 -15.78 9.83
C ASP A 61 -2.66 -16.99 10.71
N ILE A 62 -1.98 -17.97 10.12
CA ILE A 62 -1.47 -19.17 10.79
C ILE A 62 -0.02 -19.41 10.36
N LEU A 63 0.87 -19.68 11.33
CA LEU A 63 2.21 -20.16 11.12
C LEU A 63 2.15 -21.65 10.74
N LEU A 64 2.66 -22.00 9.56
CA LEU A 64 2.71 -23.37 9.05
C LEU A 64 4.01 -24.07 9.41
N GLU A 65 5.13 -23.37 9.26
CA GLU A 65 6.47 -23.91 9.45
C GLU A 65 7.39 -22.85 10.04
N GLY A 66 8.40 -23.28 10.82
CA GLY A 66 9.46 -22.40 11.31
C GLY A 66 9.12 -21.67 12.60
N GLY A 67 9.83 -20.57 12.87
CA GLY A 67 9.64 -19.74 14.08
C GLY A 67 9.64 -20.56 15.38
N ILE A 68 8.60 -20.39 16.21
CA ILE A 68 8.42 -21.13 17.47
C ILE A 68 8.49 -22.65 17.32
N TYR A 69 8.09 -23.22 16.18
CA TYR A 69 8.10 -24.68 15.99
C TYR A 69 9.52 -25.24 15.82
N LYS A 70 10.49 -24.40 15.46
CA LYS A 70 11.90 -24.79 15.30
C LYS A 70 12.80 -24.22 16.40
N ASN A 71 12.26 -23.48 17.37
CA ASN A 71 13.03 -22.72 18.38
C ASN A 71 14.13 -21.83 17.77
N LEU A 72 13.96 -21.40 16.51
CA LEU A 72 14.87 -20.53 15.80
C LEU A 72 14.23 -19.15 15.73
N ALA A 73 14.85 -18.17 16.38
CA ALA A 73 14.40 -16.78 16.34
C ALA A 73 15.03 -15.97 15.19
N SER A 74 16.20 -16.40 14.70
CA SER A 74 16.95 -15.73 13.63
C SER A 74 18.06 -16.64 13.08
N GLY A 75 18.73 -16.20 12.00
CA GLY A 75 19.89 -16.87 11.42
C GLY A 75 19.70 -17.22 9.94
N ILE A 76 20.77 -17.71 9.30
CA ILE A 76 20.73 -18.09 7.87
C ILE A 76 19.87 -19.34 7.60
N GLU A 77 19.66 -20.15 8.64
CA GLU A 77 18.78 -21.33 8.68
C GLU A 77 17.35 -20.97 9.09
N TYR A 78 17.04 -19.69 9.28
CA TYR A 78 15.70 -19.27 9.67
C TYR A 78 14.72 -19.53 8.51
N GLU A 79 13.66 -20.25 8.84
CA GLU A 79 12.54 -20.49 7.95
C GLU A 79 11.26 -20.04 8.65
N GLU A 80 10.33 -19.51 7.89
CA GLU A 80 8.99 -19.15 8.36
C GLU A 80 8.04 -19.19 7.16
N LYS A 81 7.01 -20.03 7.25
CA LYS A 81 5.91 -20.07 6.26
C LYS A 81 4.60 -19.74 6.98
N ARG A 82 3.84 -18.78 6.47
CA ARG A 82 2.55 -18.38 7.04
C ARG A 82 1.46 -18.38 5.97
N VAL A 83 0.22 -18.59 6.39
CA VAL A 83 -0.96 -18.51 5.53
C VAL A 83 -2.10 -17.76 6.21
N PHE A 84 -2.73 -16.87 5.45
CA PHE A 84 -4.02 -16.29 5.77
C PHE A 84 -5.02 -16.80 4.75
N MET A 85 -6.11 -17.39 5.24
CA MET A 85 -7.19 -17.89 4.41
C MET A 85 -8.52 -17.41 4.99
N ALA A 86 -9.27 -16.64 4.22
CA ALA A 86 -10.58 -16.15 4.63
C ALA A 86 -11.48 -15.96 3.40
N ASN A 87 -12.56 -16.74 3.32
CA ASN A 87 -13.53 -16.75 2.22
C ASN A 87 -12.85 -16.94 0.85
N ILE A 88 -12.59 -15.83 0.15
CA ILE A 88 -12.09 -15.74 -1.22
C ILE A 88 -10.66 -15.19 -1.30
N PHE A 89 -9.99 -15.06 -0.15
CA PHE A 89 -8.63 -14.57 -0.05
C PHE A 89 -7.71 -15.68 0.41
N LEU A 90 -6.64 -15.91 -0.35
CA LEU A 90 -5.53 -16.77 0.02
C LEU A 90 -4.23 -15.97 -0.07
N VAL A 91 -3.58 -15.75 1.06
CA VAL A 91 -2.33 -14.99 1.14
C VAL A 91 -1.29 -15.78 1.91
N LYS A 92 -0.16 -16.11 1.27
CA LYS A 92 0.96 -16.79 1.93
C LYS A 92 2.13 -15.83 2.16
N PHE A 93 2.91 -16.09 3.18
CA PHE A 93 4.21 -15.48 3.40
C PHE A 93 5.29 -16.54 3.55
N ILE A 94 6.45 -16.30 2.95
CA ILE A 94 7.61 -17.19 2.99
C ILE A 94 8.85 -16.34 3.30
N PHE A 95 9.52 -16.64 4.40
CA PHE A 95 10.74 -15.95 4.76
C PHE A 95 11.91 -16.39 3.88
N LEU A 96 12.66 -15.43 3.35
CA LEU A 96 13.85 -15.68 2.55
C LEU A 96 15.10 -15.16 3.27
N THR A 97 16.09 -16.03 3.41
CA THR A 97 17.46 -15.64 3.80
C THR A 97 18.34 -15.39 2.57
N ARG A 98 17.93 -15.88 1.39
CA ARG A 98 18.59 -15.68 0.09
C ARG A 98 17.54 -15.57 -1.02
N CYS A 99 17.84 -14.85 -2.09
CA CYS A 99 17.07 -14.96 -3.34
C CYS A 99 17.08 -16.38 -3.88
N ARG A 100 18.23 -17.06 -3.78
CA ARG A 100 18.39 -18.43 -4.25
C ARG A 100 19.32 -19.23 -3.35
N ASN A 101 18.82 -20.34 -2.81
CA ASN A 101 19.56 -21.40 -2.15
C ASN A 101 18.75 -22.72 -2.28
N ASP A 102 19.14 -23.76 -1.56
CA ASP A 102 18.41 -25.04 -1.60
C ASP A 102 16.99 -24.92 -1.04
N VAL A 103 16.78 -24.08 -0.03
CA VAL A 103 15.46 -23.83 0.57
C VAL A 103 14.53 -23.18 -0.45
N THR A 104 14.94 -22.11 -1.11
CA THR A 104 14.13 -21.42 -2.11
C THR A 104 13.86 -22.29 -3.34
N GLN A 105 14.83 -23.11 -3.76
CA GLN A 105 14.62 -24.06 -4.85
C GLN A 105 13.56 -25.09 -4.47
N ARG A 106 13.57 -25.63 -3.24
CA ARG A 106 12.49 -26.52 -2.76
C ARG A 106 11.12 -25.84 -2.78
N ILE A 107 11.04 -24.58 -2.34
CA ILE A 107 9.80 -23.79 -2.40
C ILE A 107 9.29 -23.64 -3.85
N PHE A 108 10.18 -23.36 -4.80
CA PHE A 108 9.78 -23.26 -6.21
C PHE A 108 9.36 -24.62 -6.80
N GLU A 109 9.96 -25.73 -6.35
CA GLU A 109 9.49 -27.07 -6.71
C GLU A 109 8.13 -27.42 -6.09
N GLU A 110 7.85 -26.96 -4.85
CA GLU A 110 6.51 -27.04 -4.26
C GLU A 110 5.50 -26.27 -5.11
N PHE A 111 5.85 -25.04 -5.52
CA PHE A 111 4.99 -24.24 -6.40
C PHE A 111 4.71 -24.94 -7.72
N LYS A 112 5.68 -25.62 -8.34
CA LYS A 112 5.46 -26.39 -9.58
C LYS A 112 4.44 -27.51 -9.40
N LYS A 113 4.43 -28.17 -8.24
CA LYS A 113 3.54 -29.30 -7.93
C LYS A 113 2.14 -28.87 -7.49
N ASP A 114 2.00 -27.69 -6.89
CA ASP A 114 0.70 -27.17 -6.47
C ASP A 114 -0.26 -27.03 -7.66
N SER A 115 -1.49 -27.50 -7.52
CA SER A 115 -2.53 -27.36 -8.55
C SER A 115 -2.97 -25.91 -8.74
N GLU A 116 -2.93 -25.12 -7.67
CA GLU A 116 -3.24 -23.69 -7.68
C GLU A 116 -1.96 -22.87 -7.75
N LYS A 117 -1.90 -21.91 -8.68
CA LYS A 117 -0.76 -21.00 -8.85
C LYS A 117 -1.13 -19.61 -8.36
N PRO A 118 -0.17 -18.85 -7.81
CA PRO A 118 -0.45 -17.49 -7.36
C PRO A 118 -0.81 -16.58 -8.54
N ASP A 119 -1.75 -15.66 -8.32
CA ASP A 119 -1.99 -14.54 -9.23
C ASP A 119 -0.89 -13.47 -9.09
N LEU A 120 -0.32 -13.34 -7.88
CA LEU A 120 0.67 -12.34 -7.54
C LEU A 120 1.74 -12.93 -6.60
N VAL A 121 3.00 -12.77 -6.97
CA VAL A 121 4.15 -12.99 -6.09
C VAL A 121 4.85 -11.66 -5.87
N VAL A 122 4.85 -11.18 -4.62
CA VAL A 122 5.59 -9.99 -4.20
C VAL A 122 6.87 -10.44 -3.54
N ILE A 123 8.03 -10.06 -4.08
CA ILE A 123 9.32 -10.61 -3.66
C ILE A 123 10.39 -9.53 -3.46
N ASN A 124 11.16 -9.66 -2.37
CA ASN A 124 12.43 -8.97 -2.14
C ASN A 124 13.32 -9.82 -1.23
N SER A 125 14.63 -9.88 -1.50
CA SER A 125 15.60 -10.55 -0.61
C SER A 125 16.87 -9.74 -0.36
N THR A 126 16.97 -8.54 -0.96
CA THR A 126 18.21 -7.78 -1.09
C THR A 126 18.88 -7.50 0.24
N LEU A 127 18.11 -7.18 1.29
CA LEU A 127 18.68 -6.86 2.60
C LEU A 127 19.54 -8.02 3.13
N TRP A 128 18.97 -9.21 3.19
CA TRP A 128 19.68 -10.40 3.66
C TRP A 128 20.84 -10.80 2.76
N ASP A 129 20.62 -10.87 1.44
CA ASP A 129 21.65 -11.29 0.50
C ASP A 129 22.91 -10.44 0.60
N ILE A 130 22.73 -9.12 0.78
CA ILE A 130 23.83 -8.15 0.79
C ILE A 130 24.45 -7.99 2.18
N SER A 131 23.66 -7.98 3.27
CA SER A 131 24.18 -7.62 4.60
C SER A 131 24.59 -8.80 5.49
N ARG A 132 24.10 -10.02 5.21
CA ARG A 132 24.29 -11.15 6.13
C ARG A 132 25.42 -12.11 5.78
N TYR A 133 25.91 -12.09 4.54
CA TYR A 133 26.79 -13.14 4.02
C TYR A 133 28.22 -12.66 3.68
N GLY A 134 28.64 -11.60 4.37
CA GLY A 134 29.98 -11.02 4.26
C GLY A 134 30.33 -10.57 2.84
N GLU A 135 31.63 -10.61 2.54
CA GLU A 135 32.21 -10.06 1.30
C GLU A 135 31.65 -10.70 0.01
N ASN A 136 31.19 -11.95 0.08
CA ASN A 136 30.62 -12.65 -1.08
C ASN A 136 29.13 -12.33 -1.30
N GLY A 137 28.44 -11.70 -0.35
CA GLY A 137 26.99 -11.49 -0.41
C GLY A 137 26.52 -10.84 -1.72
N GLU A 138 27.17 -9.74 -2.12
CA GLU A 138 26.86 -9.05 -3.38
C GLU A 138 27.19 -9.89 -4.62
N LYS A 139 28.35 -10.56 -4.62
CA LYS A 139 28.79 -11.38 -5.75
C LYS A 139 27.83 -12.54 -5.98
N ASP A 140 27.49 -13.26 -4.91
CA ASP A 140 26.55 -14.37 -4.95
C ASP A 140 25.16 -13.89 -5.35
N PHE A 141 24.69 -12.76 -4.83
CA PHE A 141 23.41 -12.16 -5.20
C PHE A 141 23.33 -11.89 -6.71
N LYS A 142 24.38 -11.31 -7.30
CA LYS A 142 24.41 -11.03 -8.76
C LYS A 142 24.40 -12.29 -9.61
N ILE A 143 24.97 -13.40 -9.12
CA ILE A 143 24.95 -14.71 -9.79
C ILE A 143 23.57 -15.37 -9.63
N ASN A 144 23.00 -15.30 -8.44
CA ASN A 144 21.82 -16.05 -8.04
C ASN A 144 20.50 -15.39 -8.44
N LEU A 145 20.43 -14.06 -8.46
CA LEU A 145 19.18 -13.34 -8.76
C LEU A 145 18.63 -13.64 -10.17
N PRO A 146 19.44 -13.69 -11.26
CA PRO A 146 18.95 -14.10 -12.57
C PRO A 146 18.30 -15.49 -12.55
N LEU A 147 18.95 -16.44 -11.87
CA LEU A 147 18.46 -17.81 -11.73
C LEU A 147 17.19 -17.88 -10.86
N CYS A 148 17.10 -17.06 -9.81
CA CYS A 148 15.89 -16.95 -9.00
C CYS A 148 14.69 -16.53 -9.85
N PHE A 149 14.86 -15.54 -10.72
CA PHE A 149 13.78 -15.11 -11.61
C PHE A 149 13.40 -16.19 -12.62
N ASP A 150 14.37 -16.90 -13.19
CA ASP A 150 14.11 -18.01 -14.12
C ASP A 150 13.38 -19.17 -13.42
N ASP A 151 13.83 -19.54 -12.23
CA ASP A 151 13.21 -20.61 -11.43
C ASP A 151 11.77 -20.22 -11.03
N LEU A 152 11.55 -18.99 -10.55
CA LEU A 152 10.22 -18.51 -10.16
C LEU A 152 9.28 -18.42 -11.37
N ARG A 153 9.76 -17.90 -12.52
CA ARG A 153 8.96 -17.86 -13.76
C ARG A 153 8.56 -19.26 -14.22
N THR A 154 9.46 -20.24 -14.09
CA THR A 154 9.17 -21.64 -14.40
C THR A 154 8.19 -22.28 -13.41
N ALA A 155 8.19 -21.82 -12.15
CA ALA A 155 7.32 -22.34 -11.10
C ALA A 155 5.89 -21.78 -11.12
N THR A 156 5.67 -20.66 -11.80
CA THR A 156 4.40 -19.93 -11.87
C THR A 156 3.74 -20.01 -13.26
N THR A 157 2.57 -19.39 -13.45
CA THR A 157 1.94 -19.29 -14.77
C THR A 157 2.40 -18.04 -15.53
N PRO A 158 2.23 -17.99 -16.86
CA PRO A 158 2.46 -16.76 -17.63
C PRO A 158 1.59 -15.57 -17.18
N THR A 159 0.44 -15.84 -16.54
CA THR A 159 -0.47 -14.80 -16.02
C THR A 159 -0.11 -14.35 -14.60
N THR A 160 0.83 -15.01 -13.94
CA THR A 160 1.28 -14.62 -12.60
C THR A 160 2.08 -13.32 -12.68
N ILE A 161 1.65 -12.31 -11.92
CA ILE A 161 2.45 -11.11 -11.72
C ILE A 161 3.57 -11.46 -10.73
N ILE A 162 4.82 -11.27 -11.15
CA ILE A 162 5.96 -11.25 -10.24
C ILE A 162 6.33 -9.79 -10.03
N LEU A 163 6.07 -9.28 -8.84
CA LEU A 163 6.37 -7.91 -8.44
C LEU A 163 7.62 -7.89 -7.57
N TRP A 164 8.74 -7.46 -8.15
CA TRP A 164 9.98 -7.22 -7.43
C TRP A 164 9.92 -5.88 -6.69
N LEU A 165 10.05 -5.92 -5.38
CA LEU A 165 10.27 -4.71 -4.57
C LEU A 165 11.77 -4.46 -4.48
N THR A 166 12.21 -3.22 -4.65
CA THR A 166 13.59 -2.84 -4.27
C THR A 166 13.75 -2.87 -2.74
N ALA A 167 14.97 -2.93 -2.24
CA ALA A 167 15.21 -2.82 -0.80
C ALA A 167 14.88 -1.40 -0.31
N LEU A 168 14.21 -1.28 0.83
CA LEU A 168 13.94 0.02 1.44
C LEU A 168 15.24 0.79 1.79
N PRO A 169 15.19 2.13 1.87
CA PRO A 169 16.36 2.92 2.23
C PRO A 169 16.81 2.67 3.67
N ILE A 170 18.04 2.18 3.83
CA ILE A 170 18.65 1.95 5.13
C ILE A 170 19.38 3.20 5.66
N SER A 171 19.66 3.20 6.96
CA SER A 171 20.46 4.25 7.61
C SER A 171 21.95 4.10 7.24
N ALA A 172 22.75 5.09 7.64
CA ALA A 172 24.20 5.05 7.48
C ALA A 172 24.86 3.96 8.34
N GLU A 173 24.30 3.72 9.52
CA GLU A 173 24.84 2.86 10.56
C GLU A 173 23.74 1.92 11.07
N PRO A 174 23.27 0.98 10.24
CA PRO A 174 22.21 0.07 10.64
C PRO A 174 22.68 -0.83 11.80
N SER A 175 21.76 -1.18 12.70
CA SER A 175 22.04 -1.99 13.89
C SER A 175 21.22 -3.28 13.97
N ALA A 176 20.42 -3.58 12.94
CA ALA A 176 19.64 -4.81 12.92
C ALA A 176 20.52 -6.05 12.73
N ILE A 177 20.06 -7.18 13.29
CA ILE A 177 20.77 -8.47 13.29
C ILE A 177 21.09 -9.04 11.90
N VAL A 178 20.36 -8.59 10.87
CA VAL A 178 20.61 -8.96 9.48
C VAL A 178 21.97 -8.45 8.97
N PHE A 179 22.52 -7.42 9.61
CA PHE A 179 23.90 -6.99 9.40
C PHE A 179 24.80 -7.84 10.30
N ASP A 180 25.60 -8.69 9.68
CA ASP A 180 26.58 -9.50 10.41
C ASP A 180 27.56 -8.60 11.18
N GLU A 181 27.66 -8.80 12.50
CA GLU A 181 28.48 -7.97 13.39
C GLU A 181 29.96 -7.93 13.00
N LYS A 182 30.45 -8.99 12.34
CA LYS A 182 31.84 -9.04 11.86
C LYS A 182 32.08 -8.05 10.73
N TYR A 183 31.14 -7.94 9.78
CA TYR A 183 31.32 -7.13 8.56
C TYR A 183 30.67 -5.74 8.65
N ARG A 184 29.77 -5.54 9.63
CA ARG A 184 29.06 -4.29 9.84
C ARG A 184 29.97 -3.07 10.10
N PRO A 185 31.02 -3.14 10.95
CA PRO A 185 31.92 -2.01 11.20
C PRO A 185 32.80 -1.63 10.01
N GLU A 186 33.04 -2.57 9.10
CA GLU A 186 33.98 -2.41 7.99
C GLU A 186 33.35 -1.69 6.80
N ASN A 187 32.03 -1.84 6.61
CA ASN A 187 31.33 -1.26 5.46
C ASN A 187 30.67 0.08 5.79
N LYS A 188 31.32 1.19 5.42
CA LYS A 188 30.81 2.56 5.56
C LYS A 188 29.87 3.00 4.42
N TYR A 189 29.66 2.14 3.43
CA TYR A 189 29.02 2.48 2.16
C TYR A 189 27.69 1.78 1.94
N TRP A 190 27.08 1.24 3.00
CA TRP A 190 25.81 0.52 2.94
C TRP A 190 24.75 1.23 2.08
N ARG A 191 24.49 2.52 2.31
CA ARG A 191 23.50 3.28 1.53
C ARG A 191 23.79 3.29 0.02
N THR A 192 25.04 3.55 -0.36
CA THR A 192 25.47 3.58 -1.77
C THR A 192 25.43 2.18 -2.39
N GLN A 193 25.85 1.16 -1.65
CA GLN A 193 25.81 -0.22 -2.11
C GLN A 193 24.37 -0.65 -2.37
N PHE A 194 23.45 -0.42 -1.43
CA PHE A 194 22.04 -0.73 -1.60
C PHE A 194 21.40 0.03 -2.76
N LEU A 195 21.78 1.29 -2.98
CA LEU A 195 21.33 2.06 -4.15
C LEU A 195 21.75 1.38 -5.47
N HIS A 196 23.03 0.99 -5.60
CA HIS A 196 23.53 0.32 -6.80
C HIS A 196 22.91 -1.07 -7.00
N ILE A 197 22.72 -1.83 -5.92
CA ILE A 197 22.10 -3.16 -5.99
C ILE A 197 20.62 -3.08 -6.32
N ASN A 198 19.92 -2.08 -5.81
CA ASN A 198 18.53 -1.83 -6.19
C ASN A 198 18.41 -1.47 -7.68
N ALA A 199 19.29 -0.62 -8.19
CA ALA A 199 19.32 -0.30 -9.62
C ALA A 199 19.58 -1.58 -10.47
N PHE A 200 20.58 -2.37 -10.11
CA PHE A 200 20.88 -3.64 -10.78
C PHE A 200 19.70 -4.62 -10.76
N SER A 201 19.13 -4.86 -9.58
CA SER A 201 18.03 -5.83 -9.41
C SER A 201 16.75 -5.38 -10.11
N ALA A 202 16.44 -4.09 -10.10
CA ALA A 202 15.30 -3.53 -10.83
C ALA A 202 15.45 -3.67 -12.35
N GLU A 203 16.63 -3.35 -12.90
CA GLU A 203 16.89 -3.55 -14.34
C GLU A 203 16.80 -5.03 -14.72
N LEU A 204 17.36 -5.92 -13.91
CA LEU A 204 17.32 -7.35 -14.16
C LEU A 204 15.89 -7.90 -14.09
N ALA A 205 15.11 -7.50 -13.10
CA ALA A 205 13.71 -7.88 -12.96
C ALA A 205 12.91 -7.52 -14.23
N LYS A 206 13.07 -6.30 -14.74
CA LYS A 206 12.46 -5.88 -16.02
C LYS A 206 12.90 -6.75 -17.20
N LYS A 207 14.21 -7.06 -17.32
CA LYS A 207 14.73 -7.97 -18.37
C LYS A 207 14.18 -9.40 -18.28
N LYS A 208 13.74 -9.82 -17.09
CA LYS A 208 13.10 -11.12 -16.82
C LYS A 208 11.57 -11.05 -16.86
N ASN A 209 11.01 -9.98 -17.43
CA ASN A 209 9.58 -9.71 -17.53
C ASN A 209 8.87 -9.66 -16.17
N CYS A 210 9.55 -9.25 -15.10
CA CYS A 210 8.95 -8.99 -13.80
C CYS A 210 8.60 -7.51 -13.68
N GLU A 211 7.53 -7.24 -12.94
CA GLU A 211 7.15 -5.90 -12.53
C GLU A 211 8.09 -5.40 -11.42
N VAL A 212 8.25 -4.08 -11.32
CA VAL A 212 9.11 -3.46 -10.31
C VAL A 212 8.36 -2.36 -9.57
N LEU A 213 8.34 -2.45 -8.24
CA LEU A 213 7.96 -1.33 -7.37
C LEU A 213 9.19 -0.81 -6.64
N ASP A 214 9.66 0.38 -7.03
CA ASP A 214 10.86 0.98 -6.45
C ASP A 214 10.56 1.68 -5.11
N VAL A 215 10.39 0.88 -4.07
CA VAL A 215 10.19 1.37 -2.70
C VAL A 215 11.43 2.07 -2.15
N HIS A 216 12.63 1.82 -2.69
CA HIS A 216 13.80 2.63 -2.35
C HIS A 216 13.59 4.09 -2.74
N TYR A 217 13.22 4.33 -4.01
CA TYR A 217 12.94 5.67 -4.50
C TYR A 217 11.79 6.30 -3.72
N LEU A 218 10.65 5.60 -3.60
CA LEU A 218 9.44 6.15 -2.96
C LEU A 218 9.67 6.58 -1.51
N PHE A 219 10.54 5.88 -0.77
CA PHE A 219 10.74 6.12 0.66
C PHE A 219 12.03 6.90 1.00
N ARG A 220 12.85 7.29 0.02
CA ARG A 220 14.14 7.97 0.26
C ARG A 220 14.02 9.31 1.01
N GLN A 221 12.86 9.96 0.93
CA GLN A 221 12.55 11.23 1.60
C GLN A 221 11.71 11.06 2.87
N HIS A 222 11.51 9.83 3.33
CA HIS A 222 10.71 9.51 4.53
C HIS A 222 11.52 8.81 5.63
N PRO A 223 12.70 9.33 6.03
CA PRO A 223 13.51 8.68 7.06
C PRO A 223 12.82 8.65 8.43
N ASP A 224 11.81 9.49 8.66
CA ASP A 224 10.96 9.53 9.84
C ASP A 224 10.11 8.28 10.03
N MET A 225 9.82 7.54 8.95
CA MET A 225 9.08 6.28 9.01
C MET A 225 9.96 5.05 9.23
N ARG A 226 11.29 5.23 9.26
CA ARG A 226 12.25 4.16 9.50
C ARG A 226 12.47 3.98 11.00
N ASP A 227 12.46 2.73 11.45
CA ASP A 227 12.74 2.38 12.85
C ASP A 227 14.20 2.72 13.23
N THR A 228 14.44 2.77 14.54
CA THR A 228 15.73 3.15 15.13
C THR A 228 16.87 2.19 14.82
N ASP A 229 16.57 0.95 14.41
CA ASP A 229 17.60 0.00 13.97
C ASP A 229 18.13 0.30 12.56
N GLY A 230 17.54 1.27 11.88
CA GLY A 230 18.03 1.78 10.61
C GLY A 230 17.74 0.88 9.41
N CYS A 231 16.91 -0.16 9.51
CA CYS A 231 16.48 -0.94 8.34
C CYS A 231 15.00 -1.35 8.34
N HIS A 232 14.36 -1.47 9.49
CA HIS A 232 12.92 -1.73 9.57
C HIS A 232 12.12 -0.44 9.42
N TRP A 233 10.84 -0.58 9.08
CA TRP A 233 9.93 0.54 8.90
C TRP A 233 8.72 0.41 9.82
N ASN A 234 8.12 1.54 10.16
CA ASN A 234 6.95 1.58 11.01
C ASN A 234 5.67 1.21 10.23
N SER A 235 4.55 1.13 10.95
CA SER A 235 3.27 0.74 10.37
C SER A 235 2.76 1.69 9.29
N THR A 236 3.06 2.98 9.37
CA THR A 236 2.72 3.96 8.33
C THR A 236 3.47 3.68 7.04
N GLY A 237 4.78 3.42 7.14
CA GLY A 237 5.60 3.04 6.00
C GLY A 237 5.07 1.78 5.32
N HIS A 238 4.77 0.74 6.09
CA HIS A 238 4.20 -0.49 5.55
C HIS A 238 2.82 -0.29 4.90
N ARG A 239 1.92 0.52 5.49
CA ARG A 239 0.63 0.84 4.88
C ARG A 239 0.77 1.54 3.52
N LEU A 240 1.73 2.44 3.39
CA LEU A 240 2.02 3.09 2.12
C LEU A 240 2.54 2.08 1.09
N ILE A 241 3.46 1.18 1.47
CA ILE A 241 3.95 0.12 0.57
C ILE A 241 2.79 -0.78 0.11
N THR A 242 1.95 -1.26 1.03
CA THR A 242 0.75 -2.06 0.72
C THR A 242 -0.19 -1.32 -0.24
N SER A 243 -0.35 -0.01 -0.06
CA SER A 243 -1.17 0.83 -0.95
C SER A 243 -0.55 0.92 -2.35
N TYR A 244 0.77 1.12 -2.45
CA TYR A 244 1.46 1.11 -3.74
C TYR A 244 1.37 -0.22 -4.46
N ILE A 245 1.51 -1.35 -3.74
CA ILE A 245 1.30 -2.69 -4.31
C ILE A 245 -0.11 -2.79 -4.89
N ALA A 246 -1.14 -2.36 -4.14
CA ALA A 246 -2.52 -2.41 -4.60
C ALA A 246 -2.73 -1.55 -5.85
N GLN A 247 -2.19 -0.34 -5.88
CA GLN A 247 -2.31 0.58 -7.02
C GLN A 247 -1.61 -0.01 -8.26
N THR A 248 -0.37 -0.49 -8.12
CA THR A 248 0.36 -1.14 -9.22
C THR A 248 -0.43 -2.31 -9.78
N VAL A 249 -0.91 -3.19 -8.91
CA VAL A 249 -1.62 -4.40 -9.32
C VAL A 249 -3.01 -4.08 -9.89
N SER A 250 -3.70 -3.07 -9.37
CA SER A 250 -4.98 -2.61 -9.92
C SER A 250 -4.86 -2.11 -11.36
N LEU A 251 -3.74 -1.46 -11.70
CA LEU A 251 -3.47 -0.99 -13.06
C LEU A 251 -3.25 -2.18 -14.00
N ILE A 252 -2.53 -3.21 -13.54
CA ILE A 252 -2.22 -4.41 -14.33
C ILE A 252 -3.46 -5.30 -14.51
N TRP A 253 -4.25 -5.52 -13.47
CA TRP A 253 -5.48 -6.30 -13.55
C TRP A 253 -6.69 -5.52 -14.08
N HIS A 254 -6.52 -4.23 -14.37
CA HIS A 254 -7.58 -3.32 -14.80
C HIS A 254 -8.80 -3.31 -13.85
N VAL A 255 -8.54 -3.36 -12.55
CA VAL A 255 -9.58 -3.26 -11.51
C VAL A 255 -9.63 -1.82 -11.00
N PRO A 256 -10.66 -1.03 -11.31
CA PRO A 256 -10.71 0.35 -10.89
C PRO A 256 -10.86 0.44 -9.36
N TYR A 257 -10.08 1.35 -8.77
CA TYR A 257 -10.24 1.82 -7.41
C TYR A 257 -10.59 3.31 -7.41
N ILE A 258 -11.18 3.80 -6.33
CA ILE A 258 -11.45 5.23 -6.20
C ILE A 258 -10.13 5.92 -5.88
N ASP A 259 -9.55 6.61 -6.86
CA ASP A 259 -8.50 7.59 -6.62
C ASP A 259 -9.13 8.84 -5.99
N ARG A 260 -8.98 9.00 -4.68
CA ARG A 260 -9.54 10.15 -3.96
C ARG A 260 -8.78 11.42 -4.25
N ASN A 261 -7.55 11.40 -4.78
CA ASN A 261 -6.92 12.63 -5.24
C ASN A 261 -7.60 13.13 -6.52
N ALA A 262 -8.02 12.24 -7.41
CA ALA A 262 -8.81 12.60 -8.58
C ALA A 262 -10.22 13.08 -8.20
N VAL A 263 -10.83 12.47 -7.18
CA VAL A 263 -12.13 12.93 -6.63
C VAL A 263 -11.96 14.26 -5.90
N ASP A 264 -11.00 14.42 -5.00
CA ASP A 264 -10.73 15.69 -4.30
C ASP A 264 -10.34 16.80 -5.27
N HIS A 265 -9.61 16.51 -6.35
CA HIS A 265 -9.28 17.51 -7.37
C HIS A 265 -10.53 17.94 -8.12
N LYS A 266 -11.36 16.99 -8.57
CA LYS A 266 -12.64 17.29 -9.22
C LYS A 266 -13.62 17.98 -8.27
N GLU A 267 -13.68 17.58 -7.01
CA GLU A 267 -14.48 18.21 -5.96
C GLU A 267 -13.96 19.60 -5.64
N ARG A 268 -12.64 19.84 -5.60
CA ARG A 268 -12.06 21.18 -5.45
C ARG A 268 -12.29 22.05 -6.68
N GLU A 269 -12.23 21.48 -7.89
CA GLU A 269 -12.59 22.17 -9.12
C GLU A 269 -14.08 22.52 -9.12
N LEU A 270 -14.96 21.59 -8.75
CA LEU A 270 -16.39 21.81 -8.60
C LEU A 270 -16.67 22.84 -7.49
N HIS A 271 -16.03 22.75 -6.33
CA HIS A 271 -16.11 23.76 -5.28
C HIS A 271 -15.62 25.11 -5.78
N GLY A 272 -14.52 25.14 -6.55
CA GLY A 272 -14.00 26.36 -7.16
C GLY A 272 -14.94 26.95 -8.21
N VAL A 273 -15.60 26.11 -9.02
CA VAL A 273 -16.62 26.51 -9.98
C VAL A 273 -17.86 27.02 -9.26
N CYS A 274 -18.39 26.29 -8.28
CA CYS A 274 -19.51 26.70 -7.45
C CYS A 274 -19.21 28.00 -6.69
N TYR A 275 -18.02 28.14 -6.10
CA TYR A 275 -17.59 29.35 -5.41
C TYR A 275 -17.49 30.55 -6.37
N ARG A 276 -16.98 30.33 -7.60
CA ARG A 276 -16.96 31.37 -8.64
C ARG A 276 -18.37 31.74 -9.10
N LEU A 277 -19.24 30.76 -9.35
CA LEU A 277 -20.63 31.00 -9.76
C LEU A 277 -21.44 31.74 -8.68
N ILE A 278 -21.30 31.34 -7.42
CA ILE A 278 -21.92 32.02 -6.27
C ILE A 278 -21.39 33.44 -6.15
N ASN A 279 -20.09 33.66 -6.34
CA ASN A 279 -19.51 35.00 -6.27
C ASN A 279 -19.79 35.86 -7.51
N GLU A 280 -19.94 35.28 -8.69
CA GLU A 280 -20.40 35.99 -9.90
C GLU A 280 -21.90 36.33 -9.77
N GLU A 281 -22.71 35.43 -9.23
CA GLU A 281 -24.11 35.73 -8.87
C GLU A 281 -24.17 36.83 -7.81
N ASN A 282 -23.32 36.78 -6.76
CA ASN A 282 -23.23 37.83 -5.75
C ASN A 282 -22.67 39.14 -6.30
N GLU A 283 -21.69 39.13 -7.21
CA GLU A 283 -21.21 40.33 -7.89
C GLU A 283 -22.30 40.91 -8.79
N ASN A 284 -23.06 40.07 -9.49
CA ASN A 284 -24.19 40.51 -10.30
C ASN A 284 -25.35 41.01 -9.43
N LEU A 285 -25.57 40.42 -8.26
CA LEU A 285 -26.53 40.87 -7.27
C LEU A 285 -26.10 42.23 -6.71
N VAL A 286 -24.84 42.37 -6.29
CA VAL A 286 -24.24 43.63 -5.80
C VAL A 286 -24.23 44.69 -6.90
N LYS A 287 -23.91 44.33 -8.15
CA LYS A 287 -24.01 45.25 -9.30
C LYS A 287 -25.46 45.68 -9.52
N ARG A 288 -26.45 44.78 -9.46
CA ARG A 288 -27.89 45.13 -9.56
C ARG A 288 -28.36 46.04 -8.41
N THR A 289 -27.89 45.78 -7.19
CA THR A 289 -28.14 46.62 -6.01
C THR A 289 -27.48 48.00 -6.15
N LEU A 290 -26.27 48.08 -6.71
CA LEU A 290 -25.54 49.34 -6.93
C LEU A 290 -26.06 50.13 -8.14
N THR A 291 -26.62 49.47 -9.17
CA THR A 291 -27.25 50.11 -10.33
C THR A 291 -28.72 50.46 -10.11
N GLY A 292 -29.27 50.18 -8.92
CA GLY A 292 -30.61 50.61 -8.51
C GLY A 292 -31.77 49.84 -9.14
N GLU A 293 -31.54 48.62 -9.62
CA GLU A 293 -32.60 47.75 -10.17
C GLU A 293 -32.85 46.56 -9.26
N THR A 294 -33.40 46.79 -8.07
CA THR A 294 -34.52 46.03 -7.47
C THR A 294 -34.83 46.53 -6.07
N ASN A 295 -36.11 46.51 -5.74
CA ASN A 295 -36.76 47.28 -4.69
C ASN A 295 -37.16 46.39 -3.51
N ASP A 296 -36.33 45.41 -3.17
CA ASP A 296 -36.73 44.34 -2.24
C ASP A 296 -35.75 44.28 -1.07
N GLY A 297 -36.15 44.90 0.04
CA GLY A 297 -35.32 45.17 1.22
C GLY A 297 -34.77 43.94 1.94
N ILE A 298 -33.63 43.42 1.49
CA ILE A 298 -32.82 42.46 2.23
C ILE A 298 -31.53 43.16 2.69
N THR A 299 -31.57 43.75 3.88
CA THR A 299 -30.37 44.19 4.59
C THR A 299 -29.81 43.04 5.43
N ASN A 300 -28.53 42.73 5.20
CA ASN A 300 -27.63 41.80 5.93
C ASN A 300 -27.91 40.30 5.78
N PHE A 301 -27.25 39.68 4.78
CA PHE A 301 -27.01 38.23 4.76
C PHE A 301 -25.75 37.91 5.57
N ASP A 302 -25.93 37.26 6.72
CA ASP A 302 -24.82 36.76 7.55
C ASP A 302 -24.45 35.32 7.13
N LEU A 303 -23.36 35.21 6.37
CA LEU A 303 -22.83 33.95 5.86
C LEU A 303 -22.45 32.96 6.97
N ASN A 304 -22.08 33.44 8.16
CA ASN A 304 -21.71 32.56 9.27
C ASN A 304 -22.95 31.91 9.92
N ALA A 305 -24.07 32.64 9.96
CA ALA A 305 -25.35 32.08 10.43
C ALA A 305 -25.90 31.03 9.45
N TYR A 306 -25.77 31.27 8.14
CA TYR A 306 -26.16 30.31 7.10
C TYR A 306 -25.34 29.02 7.20
N LEU A 307 -24.01 29.11 7.31
CA LEU A 307 -23.15 27.92 7.38
C LEU A 307 -23.33 27.10 8.67
N ALA A 308 -23.70 27.74 9.79
CA ALA A 308 -24.00 27.05 11.04
C ALA A 308 -25.28 26.19 10.97
N GLU A 309 -26.20 26.49 10.05
CA GLU A 309 -27.46 25.73 9.86
C GLU A 309 -27.28 24.46 9.01
N TYR A 310 -26.19 24.35 8.24
CA TYR A 310 -25.96 23.26 7.27
C TYR A 310 -24.78 22.34 7.60
N ILE A 311 -24.04 22.60 8.69
CA ILE A 311 -22.97 21.72 9.17
C ILE A 311 -23.38 21.18 10.54
N PRO A 312 -23.72 19.87 10.69
CA PRO A 312 -24.17 19.35 11.97
C PRO A 312 -23.00 19.29 12.95
N ILE A 313 -23.17 19.94 14.11
CA ILE A 313 -22.29 19.73 15.27
C ILE A 313 -22.57 18.33 15.83
N PRO A 314 -21.54 17.48 16.04
CA PRO A 314 -21.74 16.13 16.53
C PRO A 314 -22.01 16.19 18.03
N ASN A 315 -23.28 16.25 18.41
CA ASN A 315 -23.88 15.65 19.61
C ASN A 315 -25.21 16.34 19.88
N GLU A 316 -26.33 15.73 19.49
CA GLU A 316 -27.55 15.72 20.30
C GLU A 316 -28.57 14.73 19.71
N THR A 317 -29.38 14.20 20.61
CA THR A 317 -30.15 12.95 20.54
C THR A 317 -31.22 12.88 19.44
N ARG A 318 -31.41 11.66 18.92
CA ARG A 318 -32.45 11.23 17.97
C ARG A 318 -33.86 11.65 18.42
N ASN A 319 -34.56 12.42 17.58
CA ASN A 319 -36.02 12.57 17.57
C ASN A 319 -36.55 12.54 16.13
N GLU A 320 -37.79 12.05 15.95
CA GLU A 320 -38.39 11.65 14.67
C GLU A 320 -38.56 12.79 13.64
N GLU A 321 -38.56 14.07 14.04
CA GLU A 321 -38.58 15.23 13.12
C GLU A 321 -37.28 15.38 12.28
N ASN A 322 -36.15 14.81 12.72
CA ASN A 322 -34.91 14.84 11.95
C ASN A 322 -34.90 13.87 10.76
N SER A 323 -35.81 12.89 10.70
CA SER A 323 -35.88 11.92 9.61
C SER A 323 -36.35 12.57 8.30
N ASP A 324 -37.32 13.48 8.36
CA ASP A 324 -37.82 14.21 7.17
C ASP A 324 -36.81 15.25 6.66
N ARG A 325 -36.05 15.88 7.57
CA ARG A 325 -34.93 16.77 7.21
C ARG A 325 -33.78 16.01 6.56
N ILE A 326 -33.39 14.85 7.11
CA ILE A 326 -32.38 13.98 6.52
C ILE A 326 -32.85 13.42 5.17
N GLY A 327 -34.13 13.03 5.04
CA GLY A 327 -34.71 12.59 3.77
C GLY A 327 -34.70 13.68 2.70
N THR A 328 -34.96 14.93 3.09
CA THR A 328 -34.88 16.10 2.19
C THR A 328 -33.43 16.44 1.83
N ILE A 329 -32.49 16.33 2.77
CA ILE A 329 -31.05 16.54 2.53
C ILE A 329 -30.48 15.44 1.62
N ILE A 330 -30.84 14.17 1.84
CA ILE A 330 -30.48 13.05 0.97
C ILE A 330 -31.13 13.22 -0.40
N GLY A 331 -32.37 13.70 -0.48
CA GLY A 331 -33.05 14.04 -1.73
C GLY A 331 -32.30 15.10 -2.54
N LYS A 332 -31.86 16.19 -1.87
CA LYS A 332 -31.08 17.27 -2.49
C LYS A 332 -29.65 16.85 -2.84
N LEU A 333 -29.00 16.03 -2.03
CA LEU A 333 -27.69 15.44 -2.34
C LEU A 333 -27.79 14.51 -3.55
N ASN A 334 -28.82 13.66 -3.61
CA ASN A 334 -29.07 12.79 -4.75
C ASN A 334 -29.42 13.58 -6.03
N GLU A 335 -30.06 14.73 -5.93
CA GLU A 335 -30.33 15.62 -7.07
C GLU A 335 -29.05 16.32 -7.55
N THR A 336 -28.21 16.79 -6.63
CA THR A 336 -26.89 17.33 -6.94
C THR A 336 -25.97 16.27 -7.55
N ASP A 337 -25.93 15.06 -6.99
CA ASP A 337 -25.17 13.92 -7.51
C ASP A 337 -25.66 13.50 -8.89
N ARG A 338 -26.98 13.52 -9.15
CA ARG A 338 -27.53 13.30 -10.50
C ARG A 338 -27.16 14.40 -11.48
N ARG A 339 -27.14 15.67 -11.05
CA ARG A 339 -26.69 16.79 -11.89
C ARG A 339 -25.20 16.68 -12.22
N ILE A 340 -24.38 16.26 -11.25
CA ILE A 340 -22.95 15.99 -11.44
C ILE A 340 -22.75 14.81 -12.40
N LEU A 341 -23.48 13.71 -12.21
CA LEU A 341 -23.43 12.55 -13.12
C LEU A 341 -23.86 12.92 -14.54
N ASN A 342 -24.93 13.70 -14.71
CA ASN A 342 -25.37 14.17 -16.02
C ASN A 342 -24.37 15.12 -16.70
N LEU A 343 -23.66 15.94 -15.91
CA LEU A 343 -22.56 16.78 -16.40
C LEU A 343 -21.36 15.93 -16.82
N MET A 344 -21.02 14.89 -16.07
CA MET A 344 -19.96 13.95 -16.44
C MET A 344 -20.31 13.17 -17.72
N ASP A 345 -21.56 12.73 -17.87
CA ASP A 345 -22.08 12.04 -19.04
C ASP A 345 -22.13 12.94 -20.30
N TYR A 346 -22.24 14.26 -20.12
CA TYR A 346 -22.13 15.26 -21.17
C TYR A 346 -20.68 15.45 -21.66
N TYR A 347 -19.71 15.42 -20.74
CA TYR A 347 -18.29 15.57 -21.09
C TYR A 347 -17.63 14.28 -21.61
N GLU A 348 -18.16 13.09 -21.29
CA GLU A 348 -17.71 11.82 -21.89
C GLU A 348 -18.20 11.61 -23.34
N LYS A 349 -19.19 12.39 -23.79
CA LYS A 349 -19.75 12.32 -25.16
C LYS A 349 -19.16 13.36 -26.12
N GLN A 350 -18.23 14.20 -25.65
CA GLN A 350 -17.38 15.08 -26.44
C GLN A 350 -16.02 14.41 -26.61
#